data_AF-A0A4V1S8B1-F1
#
_entry.id   AF-A0A4V1S8B1-F1
#
_cell.length_a   1.000
_cell.length_b   1.000
_cell.length_c   1.000
_cell.angle_alpha   90.00
_cell.angle_beta   90.00
_cell.angle_gamma   90.00
#
_symmetry.space_group_name_H-M   'P 1'
#
loop_
_entity.id
_entity.type
_entity.pdbx_description
1 polymer ?
#
loop_
_entity_poly.entity_id
_entity_poly.type
_entity_poly.pdbx_seq_one_letter_code
_entity_poly.pdbx_strand_id
1 'polypeptide(L)'
;SNRLPPVTVVAKSVNMFWDGIFHLFTLIVVIIGMILLWKLLYRKNIDRSGRLLAGGLVFGWGLFNLVEGIIDHQILKIHNVREITGNPEMWNIGFLAISVLMLLLGYWLMKRRSAARQTGQADACFPI
;
A
#
# COMPACT_ATOMS: atom_id res chain seq x y z
N SER A 1 11.12 5.00 -14.56
CA SER A 1 10.74 6.16 -15.40
C SER A 1 11.52 6.16 -16.72
N ASN A 2 10.87 5.92 -17.86
CA ASN A 2 11.53 5.78 -19.18
C ASN A 2 10.91 6.74 -20.22
N ARG A 3 10.76 8.02 -19.83
CA ARG A 3 10.22 9.08 -20.72
C ARG A 3 11.15 9.35 -21.91
N LEU A 4 12.46 9.17 -21.72
CA LEU A 4 13.48 9.34 -22.73
C LEU A 4 14.18 8.00 -22.99
N PRO A 5 14.35 7.58 -24.26
CA PRO A 5 15.09 6.37 -24.57
C PRO A 5 16.54 6.48 -24.03
N PRO A 6 17.06 5.47 -23.32
CA PRO A 6 18.35 5.53 -22.62
C PRO A 6 19.54 5.34 -23.58
N VAL A 7 19.48 5.98 -24.74
CA VAL A 7 20.50 5.92 -25.80
C VAL A 7 21.59 6.98 -25.63
N THR A 8 21.40 7.94 -24.73
CA THR A 8 22.41 8.95 -24.36
C THR A 8 22.63 8.98 -22.85
N VAL A 9 23.85 9.35 -22.42
CA VAL A 9 24.19 9.52 -21.01
C VAL A 9 23.32 10.57 -20.32
N VAL A 10 22.95 11.63 -21.04
CA VAL A 10 22.10 12.71 -20.54
C VAL A 10 20.68 12.19 -20.26
N ALA A 11 20.07 11.47 -21.21
CA ALA A 11 18.75 10.88 -21.03
C ALA A 11 18.71 9.89 -19.85
N LYS A 12 19.77 9.07 -19.69
CA LYS A 12 19.91 8.16 -18.56
C LYS A 12 19.97 8.91 -17.23
N SER A 13 20.77 9.97 -17.14
CA SER A 13 20.89 10.79 -15.93
C SER A 13 19.57 11.46 -15.53
N VAL A 14 18.79 11.96 -16.50
CA VAL A 14 17.47 12.55 -16.24
C VAL A 14 16.49 11.51 -15.69
N ASN A 15 16.43 10.31 -16.28
CA ASN A 15 15.57 9.23 -15.78
C ASN A 15 15.97 8.81 -14.36
N MET A 16 17.27 8.64 -14.08
CA MET A 16 17.78 8.28 -12.74
C MET A 16 17.54 9.37 -11.69
N PHE A 17 17.57 10.64 -12.07
CA PHE A 17 17.27 11.75 -11.14
C PHE A 17 15.82 11.70 -10.65
N TRP A 18 14.86 11.55 -11.58
CA TRP A 18 13.45 11.39 -11.22
C TRP A 18 13.17 10.12 -10.44
N ASP A 19 13.85 9.03 -10.78
CA ASP A 19 13.80 7.78 -10.02
C ASP A 19 14.29 8.00 -8.57
N GLY A 20 15.38 8.75 -8.37
CA GLY A 20 15.89 9.10 -7.05
C GLY A 20 14.91 9.94 -6.21
N ILE A 21 14.23 10.92 -6.81
CA ILE A 21 13.18 11.71 -6.14
C ILE A 21 12.04 10.80 -5.69
N PHE A 22 11.60 9.89 -6.56
CA PHE A 22 10.56 8.93 -6.23
C PHE A 22 10.96 8.03 -5.06
N HIS A 23 12.19 7.49 -5.08
CA HIS A 23 12.72 6.67 -3.98
C HIS A 23 12.86 7.45 -2.67
N LEU A 24 13.24 8.73 -2.72
CA LEU A 24 13.28 9.57 -1.53
C LEU A 24 11.88 9.78 -0.94
N PHE A 25 10.88 10.01 -1.80
CA PHE A 25 9.49 10.12 -1.36
C PHE A 25 9.00 8.82 -0.70
N THR A 26 9.22 7.66 -1.32
CA THR A 26 8.81 6.38 -0.73
C THR A 26 9.55 6.09 0.58
N LEU A 27 10.83 6.46 0.69
CA LEU A 27 11.60 6.34 1.94
C LEU A 27 10.99 7.19 3.06
N ILE A 28 10.59 8.43 2.79
CA ILE A 28 9.92 9.29 3.78
C ILE A 28 8.60 8.65 4.26
N VAL A 29 7.81 8.11 3.33
CA VAL A 29 6.55 7.41 3.67
C VAL A 29 6.81 6.21 4.57
N VAL A 30 7.83 5.40 4.28
CA VAL A 30 8.23 4.26 5.12
C VAL A 30 8.66 4.70 6.52
N ILE A 31 9.48 5.75 6.63
CA ILE A 31 9.92 6.29 7.92
C ILE A 31 8.71 6.77 8.74
N ILE A 32 7.78 7.50 8.13
CA ILE A 32 6.55 7.94 8.81
C ILE A 32 5.73 6.74 9.28
N GLY A 33 5.54 5.73 8.43
CA GLY A 33 4.84 4.49 8.78
C GLY A 33 5.48 3.77 9.98
N MET A 34 6.81 3.68 10.00
CA MET A 34 7.57 3.09 11.10
C MET A 34 7.41 3.88 12.41
N ILE A 35 7.49 5.22 12.35
CA ILE A 35 7.26 6.09 13.52
C ILE A 35 5.83 5.92 14.05
N LEU A 36 4.82 5.87 13.18
CA LEU A 36 3.43 5.66 13.59
C LEU A 36 3.22 4.29 14.24
N LEU A 37 3.81 3.22 13.66
CA LEU A 37 3.78 1.88 14.23
C LEU A 37 4.51 1.82 15.58
N TRP A 38 5.66 2.47 15.68
CA TRP A 38 6.41 2.60 16.93
C TRP A 38 5.57 3.27 18.00
N LYS A 39 4.99 4.45 17.71
CA LYS A 39 4.10 5.18 18.64
C LYS A 39 2.89 4.34 19.06
N LEU A 40 2.38 3.50 18.16
CA LEU A 40 1.28 2.61 18.46
C LEU A 40 1.67 1.57 19.51
N LEU A 41 2.88 0.98 19.43
CA LEU A 41 3.34 -0.05 20.38
C LEU A 41 3.38 0.43 21.84
N TYR A 42 3.52 1.74 22.07
CA TYR A 42 3.51 2.34 23.42
C TYR A 42 2.10 2.62 23.97
N ARG A 43 1.03 2.40 23.20
CA ARG A 43 -0.34 2.60 23.70
C ARG A 43 -0.82 1.36 24.48
N LYS A 44 -1.41 1.57 25.66
CA LYS A 44 -1.85 0.50 26.59
C LYS A 44 -2.97 -0.40 26.08
N ASN A 45 -3.80 0.05 25.13
CA ASN A 45 -5.01 -0.66 24.68
C ASN A 45 -4.97 -1.08 23.19
N ILE A 46 -3.80 -1.51 22.72
CA ILE A 46 -3.66 -1.97 21.33
C ILE A 46 -3.82 -3.48 21.24
N ASP A 47 -4.60 -3.91 20.25
CA ASP A 47 -4.67 -5.31 19.85
C ASP A 47 -3.34 -5.72 19.21
N ARG A 48 -2.54 -6.52 19.95
CA ARG A 48 -1.24 -7.04 19.51
C ARG A 48 -1.35 -8.29 18.64
N SER A 49 -2.55 -8.69 18.19
CA SER A 49 -2.77 -9.87 17.33
C SER A 49 -2.13 -9.79 15.94
N GLY A 50 -1.38 -8.74 15.63
CA GLY A 50 -0.77 -8.53 14.30
C GLY A 50 -1.76 -8.14 13.21
N ARG A 51 -3.08 -8.18 13.46
CA ARG A 51 -4.12 -7.80 12.50
C ARG A 51 -4.02 -6.35 12.05
N LEU A 52 -3.71 -5.44 12.97
CA LEU A 52 -3.59 -4.03 12.62
C LEU A 52 -2.37 -3.81 11.70
N LEU A 53 -1.29 -4.56 11.92
CA LEU A 53 -0.12 -4.55 11.03
C LEU A 53 -0.46 -5.14 9.66
N ALA A 54 -1.08 -6.32 9.62
CA ALA A 54 -1.46 -6.98 8.36
C ALA A 54 -2.47 -6.14 7.56
N GLY A 55 -3.52 -5.64 8.21
CA GLY A 55 -4.52 -4.76 7.60
C GLY A 55 -3.92 -3.43 7.15
N GLY A 56 -3.00 -2.86 7.93
CA GLY A 56 -2.26 -1.65 7.59
C GLY A 56 -1.33 -1.84 6.39
N LEU A 57 -0.64 -2.99 6.29
CA LEU A 57 0.20 -3.33 5.15
C LEU A 57 -0.62 -3.49 3.86
N VAL A 58 -1.72 -4.25 3.92
CA VAL A 58 -2.60 -4.46 2.76
C VAL A 58 -3.25 -3.13 2.33
N PHE A 59 -3.68 -2.31 3.28
CA PHE A 59 -4.21 -0.98 3.01
C PHE A 59 -3.15 -0.06 2.38
N GLY A 60 -1.95 -0.01 2.96
CA GLY A 60 -0.84 0.80 2.45
C GLY A 60 -0.42 0.40 1.04
N TRP A 61 -0.38 -0.91 0.76
CA TRP A 61 -0.09 -1.44 -0.58
C TRP A 61 -1.16 -1.03 -1.59
N GLY A 62 -2.44 -1.15 -1.23
CA GLY A 62 -3.54 -0.70 -2.08
C GLY A 62 -3.49 0.80 -2.36
N LEU A 63 -3.14 1.61 -1.34
CA LEU A 63 -3.00 3.07 -1.48
C LEU A 63 -1.86 3.43 -2.43
N PHE A 64 -0.69 2.81 -2.25
CA PHE A 64 0.46 3.02 -3.10
C PHE A 64 0.15 2.68 -4.56
N ASN A 65 -0.44 1.51 -4.82
CA ASN A 65 -0.84 1.11 -6.17
C ASN A 65 -1.89 2.04 -6.77
N LEU A 66 -2.82 2.56 -5.96
CA LEU A 66 -3.81 3.52 -6.46
C LEU A 66 -3.13 4.82 -6.89
N VAL A 67 -2.21 5.35 -6.08
CA VAL A 67 -1.48 6.59 -6.37
C VAL A 67 -0.60 6.43 -7.61
N GLU A 68 0.22 5.38 -7.66
CA GLU A 68 1.03 5.02 -8.83
C GLU A 68 0.16 4.82 -10.06
N GLY A 69 -0.92 4.04 -9.94
CA GLY A 69 -1.86 3.77 -11.02
C GLY A 69 -2.45 5.05 -11.62
N ILE A 70 -2.86 5.99 -10.78
CA ILE A 70 -3.38 7.29 -11.24
C ILE A 70 -2.28 8.12 -11.90
N ILE A 71 -1.12 8.25 -11.24
CA ILE A 71 -0.04 9.09 -11.72
C ILE A 71 0.53 8.56 -13.04
N ASP A 72 0.88 7.28 -13.11
CA ASP A 72 1.60 6.71 -14.25
C ASP A 72 0.69 6.35 -15.43
N HIS A 73 -0.53 5.88 -15.16
CA HIS A 73 -1.42 5.38 -16.20
C HIS A 73 -2.43 6.42 -16.69
N GLN A 74 -2.89 7.32 -15.81
CA GLN A 74 -3.93 8.30 -16.15
C GLN A 74 -3.33 9.69 -16.44
N ILE A 75 -2.45 10.18 -15.57
CA ILE A 75 -1.88 11.54 -15.70
C ILE A 75 -0.71 11.53 -16.68
N LEU A 76 0.25 10.65 -16.45
CA LEU A 76 1.52 10.66 -17.18
C LEU A 76 1.48 9.77 -18.45
N LYS A 77 0.59 8.77 -18.51
CA LYS A 77 0.39 7.82 -19.63
C LYS A 77 1.69 7.18 -20.15
N ILE A 78 2.66 6.96 -19.27
CA ILE A 78 4.02 6.50 -19.64
C ILE A 78 4.23 5.00 -19.51
N HIS A 79 3.38 4.32 -18.74
CA HIS A 79 3.33 2.87 -18.63
C HIS A 79 1.87 2.48 -18.74
N ASN A 80 1.49 1.78 -19.81
CA ASN A 80 0.26 1.00 -19.74
C ASN A 80 0.61 -0.34 -19.10
N VAL A 81 -0.26 -0.88 -18.24
CA VAL A 81 -0.02 -2.20 -17.60
C VAL A 81 0.29 -3.27 -18.65
N ARG A 82 -0.27 -3.13 -19.86
CA ARG A 82 0.07 -3.95 -21.02
C ARG A 82 0.11 -3.11 -22.30
N GLU A 83 1.30 -2.66 -22.67
CA GLU A 83 1.53 -1.79 -23.84
C GLU A 83 1.24 -2.46 -25.19
N ILE A 84 1.35 -3.80 -25.26
CA ILE A 84 1.11 -4.58 -26.48
C ILE A 84 -0.26 -5.28 -26.38
N THR A 85 -1.34 -4.50 -26.33
CA THR A 85 -2.71 -5.02 -26.48
C THR A 85 -3.62 -4.01 -27.17
N GLY A 86 -4.66 -4.49 -27.86
CA GLY A 86 -5.63 -3.64 -28.58
C GLY A 86 -6.49 -2.74 -27.68
N ASN A 87 -6.37 -2.83 -26.35
CA ASN A 87 -7.09 -1.95 -25.41
C ASN A 87 -6.33 -1.78 -24.08
N PRO A 88 -5.27 -0.95 -24.05
CA PRO A 88 -4.40 -0.77 -22.87
C PRO A 88 -5.14 -0.18 -21.65
N GLU A 89 -6.20 0.58 -21.90
CA GLU A 89 -6.99 1.29 -20.88
C GLU A 89 -7.77 0.34 -19.95
N MET A 90 -8.25 -0.80 -20.47
CA MET A 90 -8.92 -1.82 -19.65
C MET A 90 -8.00 -2.42 -18.58
N TRP A 91 -6.71 -2.58 -18.89
CA TRP A 91 -5.73 -3.10 -17.93
C TRP A 91 -5.39 -2.07 -16.85
N ASN A 92 -5.35 -0.78 -17.20
CA ASN A 92 -5.17 0.31 -16.24
C ASN A 92 -6.36 0.39 -15.26
N ILE A 93 -7.59 0.23 -15.77
CA ILE A 93 -8.81 0.18 -14.94
C ILE A 93 -8.82 -1.07 -14.05
N GLY A 94 -8.41 -2.24 -14.57
CA GLY A 94 -8.29 -3.46 -13.78
C GLY A 94 -7.30 -3.32 -12.61
N PHE A 95 -6.16 -2.66 -12.85
CA PHE A 95 -5.18 -2.36 -11.81
C PHE A 95 -5.71 -1.41 -10.73
N LEU A 96 -6.41 -0.34 -11.13
CA LEU A 96 -7.12 0.55 -10.20
C LEU A 96 -8.18 -0.21 -9.38
N ALA A 97 -8.96 -1.08 -10.02
CA ALA A 97 -9.99 -1.87 -9.35
C ALA A 97 -9.39 -2.81 -8.28
N ILE A 98 -8.30 -3.51 -8.60
CA ILE A 98 -7.58 -4.35 -7.63
C ILE A 98 -7.03 -3.50 -6.48
N SER A 99 -6.52 -2.31 -6.77
CA SER A 99 -6.00 -1.38 -5.75
C SER A 99 -7.08 -0.94 -4.76
N VAL A 100 -8.29 -0.62 -5.26
CA VAL A 100 -9.46 -0.31 -4.43
C VAL A 100 -9.87 -1.52 -3.59
N LEU A 101 -9.87 -2.73 -4.17
CA LEU A 101 -10.19 -3.95 -3.41
C LEU A 101 -9.20 -4.18 -2.26
N MET A 102 -7.90 -3.93 -2.47
CA MET A 102 -6.90 -4.03 -1.41
C MET A 102 -7.11 -2.98 -0.31
N LEU A 103 -7.46 -1.73 -0.66
CA LEU A 103 -7.84 -0.71 0.32
C LEU A 103 -9.02 -1.15 1.19
N LEU A 104 -10.09 -1.64 0.57
CA LEU A 104 -11.27 -2.10 1.27
C LEU A 104 -10.97 -3.31 2.17
N LEU A 105 -10.18 -4.27 1.67
CA LEU A 105 -9.78 -5.46 2.41
C LEU A 105 -8.93 -5.09 3.63
N GLY A 106 -7.92 -4.23 3.46
CA GLY A 106 -7.08 -3.75 4.55
C GLY A 106 -7.88 -3.02 5.62
N TYR A 107 -8.82 -2.15 5.21
CA TYR A 107 -9.73 -1.46 6.12
C TYR A 107 -10.62 -2.43 6.92
N TRP A 108 -11.17 -3.42 6.24
CA TRP A 108 -12.01 -4.43 6.87
C TRP A 108 -11.24 -5.31 7.86
N LEU A 109 -10.01 -5.70 7.53
CA LEU A 109 -9.09 -6.42 8.43
C LEU A 109 -8.83 -5.63 9.72
N MET A 110 -8.64 -4.31 9.61
CA MET A 110 -8.43 -3.43 10.77
C MET A 110 -9.70 -3.23 11.62
N LYS A 111 -10.90 -3.32 11.02
CA LYS A 111 -12.18 -3.15 11.72
C LYS A 111 -12.71 -4.39 12.43
N ARG A 112 -12.25 -5.60 12.08
CA ARG A 112 -12.68 -6.83 12.75
C ARG A 112 -12.20 -6.85 14.20
N ARG A 113 -13.13 -6.69 15.16
CA ARG A 113 -12.85 -6.92 16.58
C ARG A 113 -12.41 -8.37 16.78
N SER A 114 -11.35 -8.56 17.56
CA SER A 114 -10.89 -9.88 17.97
C SER A 114 -11.98 -10.61 18.76
N ALA A 115 -12.61 -11.59 18.11
CA ALA A 115 -13.50 -12.57 18.75
C ALA A 115 -12.80 -13.35 19.88
N ALA A 116 -11.47 -13.35 19.90
CA ALA A 116 -10.63 -13.98 20.92
C ALA A 116 -10.76 -13.38 22.33
N ARG A 117 -11.44 -12.23 22.52
CA ARG A 117 -11.69 -11.66 23.86
C ARG A 117 -12.98 -12.17 24.51
N GLN A 118 -13.82 -12.94 23.81
CA GLN A 118 -15.06 -13.46 24.38
C GLN A 118 -14.91 -14.87 24.98
N THR A 119 -14.01 -15.70 24.47
CA THR A 119 -13.83 -17.07 24.99
C THR A 119 -13.16 -17.12 26.36
N GLY A 120 -12.23 -16.21 26.66
CA GLY A 120 -11.55 -16.17 27.97
C GLY A 120 -12.37 -15.55 29.12
N GLN A 121 -13.57 -15.02 28.86
CA GLN A 121 -14.45 -14.47 29.89
C GLN A 121 -15.60 -15.43 30.27
N ALA A 122 -15.87 -16.44 29.44
CA ALA A 122 -16.79 -17.54 29.77
C ALA A 122 -16.16 -18.51 30.78
N ASP A 123 -14.85 -18.76 30.69
CA ASP A 123 -14.14 -19.70 31.57
C ASP A 123 -13.86 -19.15 32.98
N ALA A 124 -14.02 -17.83 33.19
CA ALA A 124 -13.84 -17.19 34.49
C ALA A 124 -15.12 -17.17 35.35
N CYS A 125 -16.24 -17.70 34.85
CA CYS A 125 -17.55 -17.73 35.51
C CYS A 125 -17.94 -19.13 36.02
N PHE A 126 -16.96 -19.96 36.41
CA PHE A 126 -17.21 -21.15 37.23
C PHE A 126 -16.13 -21.29 38.30
N PRO A 127 -16.30 -20.67 39.47
CA PRO A 127 -15.63 -21.14 40.67
C PRO A 127 -16.38 -22.39 41.15
N ILE A 128 -15.69 -23.52 41.22
CA ILE A 128 -16.08 -24.65 42.08
C ILE A 128 -15.23 -24.56 43.33
#